data_AF-Q3B479-F1
#
_entry.id   AF-Q3B479-F1
#
_cell.length_a   1.000
_cell.length_b   1.000
_cell.length_c   1.000
_cell.angle_alpha   90.00
_cell.angle_beta   90.00
_cell.angle_gamma   90.00
#
_symmetry.space_group_name_H-M   'P 1'
#
loop_
_entity.id
_entity.type
_entity.pdbx_description
1 polymer ?
#
loop_
_entity_poly.entity_id
_entity_poly.type
_entity_poly.pdbx_seq_one_letter_code
_entity_poly.pdbx_strand_id
1 'polypeptide(L)' 'MFTQESFNEYFQQLLELEQMMHREASELAAYLPEGKYSLLMRHVAEDEARHVELVEELIRLSREA' A
#
# COMPACT_ATOMS: atom_id res chain seq x y z
N MET A 1 -13.34 21.53 -4.97
CA MET A 1 -13.63 21.40 -3.53
C MET A 1 -13.80 19.91 -3.28
N PHE A 2 -12.95 19.30 -2.46
CA PHE A 2 -13.07 17.88 -2.16
C PHE A 2 -14.32 17.65 -1.30
N THR A 3 -15.22 16.79 -1.76
CA THR A 3 -16.37 16.29 -0.98
C THR A 3 -15.94 15.07 -0.17
N GLN A 4 -16.68 14.72 0.88
CA GLN A 4 -16.38 13.52 1.67
C GLN A 4 -16.47 12.23 0.84
N GLU A 5 -17.37 12.18 -0.14
CA GLU A 5 -17.45 11.10 -1.13
C GLU A 5 -16.18 11.02 -1.98
N SER A 6 -15.67 12.16 -2.48
CA SER A 6 -14.41 12.19 -3.25
C SER A 6 -13.18 11.78 -2.43
N PHE A 7 -13.17 12.02 -1.11
CA PHE A 7 -12.11 11.53 -0.23
C PHE A 7 -12.19 10.01 -0.04
N ASN A 8 -13.40 9.48 0.15
CA ASN A 8 -13.59 8.03 0.31
C ASN A 8 -13.18 7.27 -0.95
N GLU A 9 -13.57 7.74 -2.13
CA GLU A 9 -13.16 7.14 -3.40
C GLU A 9 -11.64 7.22 -3.58
N TYR A 10 -11.04 8.37 -3.30
CA TYR A 10 -9.59 8.55 -3.39
C TYR A 10 -8.83 7.62 -2.44
N PHE A 11 -9.28 7.46 -1.20
CA PHE A 11 -8.63 6.53 -0.25
C PHE A 11 -8.79 5.07 -0.66
N GLN A 12 -9.90 4.68 -1.31
CA GLN A 12 -9.98 3.32 -1.86
C GLN A 12 -9.02 3.10 -3.02
N GLN A 13 -8.89 4.07 -3.93
CA GLN A 13 -7.91 3.98 -5.02
C GLN A 13 -6.48 3.88 -4.46
N LEU A 14 -6.18 4.63 -3.40
CA LEU A 14 -4.89 4.55 -2.73
C LEU A 14 -4.69 3.17 -2.10
N LEU A 15 -5.70 2.61 -1.43
CA LEU A 15 -5.61 1.28 -0.83
C LEU A 15 -5.32 0.20 -1.89
N GLU A 16 -6.03 0.24 -3.02
CA GLU A 16 -5.82 -0.68 -4.13
C GLU A 16 -4.39 -0.58 -4.68
N LEU A 17 -3.86 0.64 -4.79
CA LEU A 17 -2.49 0.87 -5.24
C LEU A 17 -1.46 0.29 -4.27
N GLU A 18 -1.59 0.57 -2.97
CA GLU A 18 -0.65 0.05 -1.95
C GLU A 18 -0.68 -1.49 -1.89
N GLN A 19 -1.88 -2.10 -1.99
CA GLN A 19 -2.01 -3.56 -2.03
C GLN A 19 -1.38 -4.17 -3.28
N MET A 20 -1.49 -3.51 -4.43
CA MET A 20 -0.83 -3.93 -5.67
C MET A 20 0.69 -3.82 -5.54
N MET A 21 1.19 -2.70 -5.03
CA MET A 21 2.62 -2.46 -4.82
C MET A 21 3.24 -3.46 -3.84
N HIS A 22 2.56 -3.74 -2.73
CA HIS A 22 2.99 -4.77 -1.78
C HIS A 22 3.13 -6.15 -2.45
N ARG A 23 2.14 -6.53 -3.27
CA ARG A 23 2.16 -7.80 -3.99
C ARG A 23 3.31 -7.87 -4.99
N GLU A 24 3.45 -6.87 -5.86
CA GLU A 24 4.50 -6.82 -6.87
C GLU A 24 5.89 -6.80 -6.24
N ALA A 25 6.08 -6.04 -5.16
CA ALA A 25 7.34 -6.00 -4.43
C ALA A 25 7.69 -7.36 -3.82
N SER A 26 6.71 -8.04 -3.23
CA SER A 26 6.86 -9.39 -2.66
C SER A 26 7.20 -10.43 -3.72
N GLU A 27 6.49 -10.42 -4.86
CA GLU A 27 6.74 -11.33 -5.99
C GLU A 27 8.13 -11.11 -6.58
N LEU A 28 8.53 -9.85 -6.80
CA LEU A 28 9.84 -9.51 -7.33
C LEU A 28 10.96 -9.90 -6.35
N ALA A 29 10.76 -9.69 -5.05
CA ALA A 29 11.71 -10.11 -4.02
C ALA A 29 11.93 -11.64 -4.01
N ALA A 30 10.88 -12.43 -4.32
CA ALA A 30 10.95 -13.88 -4.40
C ALA A 30 11.58 -14.39 -5.71
N TYR A 31 11.40 -13.66 -6.80
CA TYR A 31 11.96 -14.01 -8.11
C TYR A 31 13.46 -13.68 -8.24
N LEU A 32 13.91 -12.59 -7.61
CA LEU A 32 15.28 -12.14 -7.69
C LEU A 32 16.24 -13.09 -6.94
N PRO A 33 17.46 -13.33 -7.46
CA PRO A 33 18.50 -14.03 -6.73
C PRO A 33 18.77 -13.38 -5.37
N GLU A 34 19.19 -14.19 -4.40
CA GLU A 34 19.53 -13.69 -3.07
C GLU A 34 20.68 -12.68 -3.16
N GLY A 35 20.45 -11.47 -2.65
CA GLY A 35 21.40 -10.38 -2.76
C GLY A 35 20.76 -9.04 -2.45
N LYS A 36 21.50 -7.97 -2.76
CA LYS A 36 21.11 -6.60 -2.40
C LYS A 36 19.75 -6.18 -2.96
N TYR A 37 19.42 -6.62 -4.19
CA TYR A 37 18.16 -6.27 -4.82
C TYR A 37 16.96 -7.00 -4.20
N SER A 38 17.06 -8.32 -3.96
CA SER A 38 15.96 -9.05 -3.30
C SER A 38 15.76 -8.60 -1.86
N LEU A 39 16.82 -8.26 -1.13
CA LEU A 39 16.72 -7.64 0.20
C LEU A 39 16.01 -6.28 0.16
N LEU A 40 16.40 -5.40 -0.78
CA LEU A 40 15.73 -4.11 -0.93
C LEU A 40 14.25 -4.29 -1.29
N MET A 41 13.91 -5.21 -2.19
CA MET A 41 12.51 -5.47 -2.54
C MET A 41 11.68 -6.03 -1.37
N ARG A 42 12.29 -6.82 -0.47
CA ARG A 42 11.62 -7.24 0.78
C ARG A 42 11.32 -6.04 1.67
N HIS A 43 12.26 -5.11 1.83
CA HIS A 43 12.02 -3.89 2.59
C HIS A 43 10.95 -3.00 1.97
N VAL A 44 10.92 -2.88 0.64
CA VAL A 44 9.82 -2.20 -0.06
C VAL A 44 8.50 -2.90 0.26
N ALA A 45 8.41 -4.23 0.15
CA ALA A 45 7.19 -4.95 0.49
C ALA A 45 6.73 -4.74 1.95
N GLU A 46 7.67 -4.69 2.90
CA GLU A 46 7.38 -4.37 4.31
C GLU A 46 6.84 -2.94 4.46
N ASP A 47 7.42 -1.97 3.76
CA ASP A 47 6.97 -0.58 3.76
C ASP A 47 5.55 -0.44 3.19
N GLU A 48 5.26 -1.08 2.04
CA GLU A 48 3.93 -1.04 1.43
C GLU A 48 2.89 -1.78 2.28
N ALA A 49 3.27 -2.83 3.01
CA ALA A 49 2.36 -3.47 3.97
C ALA A 49 1.93 -2.49 5.08
N ARG A 50 2.86 -1.68 5.59
CA ARG A 50 2.50 -0.61 6.55
C ARG A 50 1.65 0.48 5.90
N HIS A 51 1.89 0.82 4.64
CA HIS A 51 1.06 1.81 3.93
C HIS A 51 -0.38 1.31 3.79
N VAL A 52 -0.60 0.04 3.47
CA VAL A 52 -1.94 -0.59 3.47
C VAL A 52 -2.64 -0.36 4.81
N GLU A 53 -1.99 -0.68 5.93
CA GLU A 53 -2.56 -0.49 7.28
C GLU A 53 -2.91 0.98 7.56
N LEU A 54 -2.04 1.91 7.17
CA LEU A 54 -2.28 3.35 7.35
C LEU A 54 -3.44 3.87 6.50
N VAL A 55 -3.60 3.38 5.27
CA VAL A 55 -4.70 3.78 4.39
C VAL A 55 -6.02 3.17 4.86
N GLU A 56 -6.02 1.93 5.35
CA GLU A 56 -7.20 1.33 6.01
C GLU A 56 -7.64 2.17 7.21
N GLU A 57 -6.70 2.67 8.01
CA GLU A 57 -6.98 3.57 9.12
C GLU A 57 -7.53 4.92 8.65
N LEU A 58 -6.99 5.50 7.57
CA LEU A 58 -7.55 6.73 6.96
C LEU A 58 -9.01 6.55 6.52
N ILE A 59 -9.33 5.40 5.90
CA ILE A 59 -10.68 5.04 5.49
C ILE A 59 -11.61 4.89 6.70
N ARG A 60 -11.11 4.32 7.80
CA ARG A 60 -11.88 4.20 9.03
C ARG A 60 -12.22 5.57 9.59
N LEU A 61 -11.22 6.44 9.72
CA LEU A 61 -11.38 7.80 10.23
C LEU A 61 -12.29 8.66 9.34
N SER A 62 -12.23 8.49 8.02
CA SER A 62 -13.08 9.27 7.08
C SER A 62 -14.58 8.91 7.17
N ARG A 63 -14.91 7.72 7.69
CA ARG A 63 -16.29 7.26 7.93
C ARG A 63 -16.82 7.69 9.30
N GLU A 64 -15.94 8.04 10.23
CA GLU A 64 -16.28 8.50 11.58
C GLU A 64 -16.45 10.03 11.66
N ALA A 65 -15.93 10.76 10.68
CA ALA A 65 -16.04 12.22 10.54
C ALA A 65 -17.37 12.67 9.92
#